data_AF-X1Q1B8-F1
#
_entry.id   AF-X1Q1B8-F1
#
_cell.length_a   1.000
_cell.length_b   1.000
_cell.length_c   1.000
_cell.angle_alpha   90.00
_cell.angle_beta   90.00
_cell.angle_gamma   90.00
#
_symmetry.space_group_name_H-M   'P 1'
#
loop_
_entity.id
_entity.type
_entity.pdbx_description
1 polymer ?
#
loop_
_entity_poly.entity_id
_entity_poly.type
_entity_poly.pdbx_seq_one_letter_code
_entity_poly.pdbx_strand_id
1 'polypeptide(L)'
;MLNLTRLPRNLLVRLKNIIAEPSVADQAVNAELRLKADSEVFQVSAGALPDRITEPTTKPTQYDLLASSSVRLAAYAIADLTAYKICHGLWVSKTTIADKLALEIPLNAEEAAIDRELHISQTVERGTLPAKIDRFLLYEYWPIYRETKAIIKTVPTEGIDVETLHPRRIGEQFIVLEKISAETPEDADGNTRITIWRDDDGSPASPLLELFTWSMGLTHDIPMFIPARREIGIRCETDTERSDYKIRYTFGVYRL
;
A
#
# COMPACT_ATOMS: atom_id res chain seq x y z
N MET A 1 6.85 -12.08 3.06
CA MET A 1 8.15 -11.37 3.15
C MET A 1 8.20 -10.35 2.01
N LEU A 2 8.53 -9.09 2.28
CA LEU A 2 8.81 -8.06 1.26
C LEU A 2 10.34 -7.96 1.09
N ASN A 3 10.83 -8.01 -0.15
CA ASN A 3 12.26 -7.86 -0.42
C ASN A 3 12.50 -7.13 -1.75
N LEU A 4 12.61 -5.80 -1.69
CA LEU A 4 12.97 -4.95 -2.80
C LEU A 4 14.47 -4.64 -2.71
N THR A 5 15.28 -5.46 -3.38
CA THR A 5 16.74 -5.42 -3.27
C THR A 5 17.39 -4.30 -4.08
N ARG A 6 16.70 -3.79 -5.11
CA ARG A 6 17.18 -2.70 -5.95
C ARG A 6 16.03 -1.87 -6.47
N LEU A 7 15.94 -0.64 -5.97
CA LEU A 7 15.00 0.36 -6.46
C LEU A 7 15.59 1.12 -7.66
N PRO A 8 14.78 1.45 -8.67
CA PRO A 8 15.17 2.41 -9.71
C PRO A 8 15.60 3.74 -9.11
N ARG A 9 16.64 4.37 -9.69
CA ARG A 9 17.27 5.60 -9.16
C ARG A 9 16.32 6.80 -9.00
N ASN A 10 15.17 6.77 -9.65
CA ASN A 10 14.17 7.83 -9.64
C ASN A 10 12.94 7.47 -8.81
N LEU A 11 12.98 6.39 -8.01
CA LEU A 11 11.88 5.96 -7.17
C LEU A 11 12.27 6.04 -5.70
N LEU A 12 11.31 6.51 -4.90
CA LEU A 12 11.34 6.44 -3.45
C LEU A 12 10.26 5.49 -2.99
N VAL A 13 10.59 4.73 -1.96
CA VAL A 13 9.67 3.78 -1.33
C VAL A 13 9.59 4.11 0.15
N ARG A 14 8.37 4.30 0.66
CA ARG A 14 8.08 4.44 2.08
C ARG A 14 7.38 3.19 2.57
N LEU A 15 8.02 2.45 3.47
CA LEU A 15 7.41 1.36 4.20
C LEU A 15 6.70 1.92 5.43
N LYS A 16 5.40 1.64 5.54
CA LYS A 16 4.52 2.21 6.56
C LYS A 16 3.67 1.17 7.26
N ASN A 17 3.07 1.58 8.39
CA ASN A 17 1.91 0.92 8.99
C ASN A 17 2.07 -0.60 9.10
N ILE A 18 3.06 -1.01 9.90
CA ILE A 18 3.42 -2.42 10.00
C ILE A 18 2.63 -3.06 11.15
N ILE A 19 2.12 -4.24 10.89
CA ILE A 19 1.39 -5.08 11.86
C ILE A 19 1.90 -6.49 11.70
N ALA A 20 1.96 -7.19 12.83
CA ALA A 20 2.44 -8.54 12.94
C ALA A 20 1.46 -9.28 13.86
N GLU A 21 0.74 -10.26 13.30
CA GLU A 21 -0.29 -11.01 14.02
C GLU A 21 0.03 -12.51 13.93
N PRO A 22 0.34 -13.17 15.04
CA PRO A 22 0.43 -14.63 15.06
C PRO A 22 -0.98 -15.22 14.94
N SER A 23 -1.07 -16.42 14.34
CA SER A 23 -2.31 -17.19 14.39
C SER A 23 -2.62 -17.76 15.77
N VAL A 24 -1.63 -17.81 16.67
CA VAL A 24 -1.74 -18.22 18.07
C VAL A 24 -1.15 -17.12 18.95
N ALA A 25 -1.94 -16.48 19.81
CA ALA A 25 -1.52 -15.32 20.60
C ALA A 25 -0.24 -15.58 21.42
N ASP A 26 -0.11 -16.76 22.03
CA ASP A 26 1.07 -17.12 22.82
C ASP A 26 2.36 -17.25 21.99
N GLN A 27 2.26 -17.33 20.66
CA GLN A 27 3.41 -17.36 19.74
C GLN A 27 3.86 -15.96 19.28
N ALA A 28 3.24 -14.87 19.75
CA ALA A 28 3.62 -13.51 19.39
C ALA A 28 5.11 -13.22 19.67
N VAL A 29 5.61 -13.73 20.79
CA VAL A 29 7.01 -13.59 21.23
C VAL A 29 7.98 -14.49 20.47
N ASN A 30 7.48 -15.45 19.67
CA ASN A 30 8.30 -16.42 18.94
C ASN A 30 8.77 -15.89 17.57
N ALA A 31 8.43 -14.64 17.22
CA ALA A 31 8.84 -14.00 15.98
C ALA A 31 9.54 -12.65 16.21
N GLU A 32 10.54 -12.37 15.38
CA GLU A 32 11.18 -11.06 15.25
C GLU A 32 10.85 -10.46 13.88
N LEU A 33 10.44 -9.19 13.84
CA LEU A 33 10.43 -8.42 12.60
C LEU A 33 11.81 -7.84 12.32
N ARG A 34 12.32 -8.13 11.13
CA ARG A 34 13.56 -7.56 10.59
C ARG A 34 13.21 -6.62 9.45
N LEU A 35 13.49 -5.34 9.68
CA LEU A 35 13.23 -4.25 8.74
C LEU A 35 14.56 -3.73 8.21
N LYS A 36 14.59 -3.41 6.93
CA LYS A 36 15.71 -2.70 6.30
C LYS A 36 15.17 -1.61 5.39
N ALA A 37 15.74 -0.41 5.52
CA ALA A 37 15.54 0.69 4.60
C ALA A 37 16.93 1.28 4.30
N ASP A 38 17.41 1.08 3.06
CA ASP A 38 18.77 1.44 2.64
C ASP A 38 19.86 0.83 3.54
N SER A 39 20.61 1.64 4.29
CA SER A 39 21.61 1.19 5.26
C SER A 39 21.05 0.89 6.65
N GLU A 40 19.87 1.41 6.97
CA GLU A 40 19.24 1.27 8.28
C GLU A 40 18.63 -0.13 8.44
N VAL A 41 18.94 -0.77 9.57
CA VAL A 41 18.43 -2.10 9.91
C VAL A 41 17.81 -2.04 11.30
N PHE A 42 16.56 -2.49 11.41
CA PHE A 42 15.83 -2.58 12.67
C PHE A 42 15.41 -4.01 12.95
N GLN A 43 15.52 -4.40 14.21
CA GLN A 43 15.06 -5.69 14.72
C GLN A 43 14.14 -5.43 15.89
N VAL A 44 12.91 -5.92 15.80
CA VAL A 44 11.88 -5.67 16.80
C VAL A 44 11.15 -6.97 17.09
N SER A 45 10.94 -7.28 18.38
CA SER A 45 10.11 -8.42 18.77
C SER A 45 8.69 -8.20 18.23
N ALA A 46 8.16 -9.19 17.53
CA ALA A 46 6.88 -9.04 16.88
C ALA A 46 5.73 -9.02 17.90
N GLY A 47 5.89 -9.66 19.06
CA GLY A 47 4.93 -9.57 20.17
C GLY A 47 4.91 -8.22 20.90
N ALA A 48 5.83 -7.30 20.60
CA ALA A 48 5.75 -5.91 21.05
C ALA A 48 4.96 -5.01 20.09
N LEU A 49 4.54 -5.54 18.94
CA LEU A 49 3.72 -4.82 17.96
C LEU A 49 2.24 -5.06 18.23
N PRO A 50 1.35 -4.13 17.86
CA PRO A 50 -0.08 -4.30 18.02
C PRO A 50 -0.53 -5.56 17.28
N ASP A 51 -1.13 -6.46 18.06
CA ASP A 51 -1.37 -7.86 17.70
C ASP A 51 -2.57 -8.04 16.75
N ARG A 52 -3.46 -7.04 16.63
CA ARG A 52 -4.77 -7.21 15.99
C ARG A 52 -5.31 -5.99 15.28
N ILE A 53 -5.70 -6.17 14.01
CA ILE A 53 -6.57 -5.25 13.25
C ILE A 53 -8.07 -5.47 13.58
N THR A 54 -8.40 -6.45 14.42
CA THR A 54 -9.78 -6.83 14.75
C THR A 54 -10.44 -5.96 15.80
N GLU A 55 -9.68 -5.20 16.60
CA GLU A 55 -10.26 -4.20 17.49
C GLU A 55 -10.31 -2.83 16.80
N PRO A 56 -11.46 -2.12 16.84
CA PRO A 56 -11.64 -0.83 16.17
C PRO A 56 -10.69 0.27 16.66
N THR A 57 -9.97 0.04 17.76
CA THR A 57 -9.02 0.97 18.39
C THR A 57 -7.56 0.72 18.04
N THR A 58 -7.22 -0.43 17.45
CA THR A 58 -5.83 -0.79 17.20
C THR A 58 -5.36 -0.22 15.87
N LYS A 59 -4.43 0.75 15.93
CA LYS A 59 -3.82 1.35 14.74
C LYS A 59 -2.51 0.63 14.42
N PRO A 60 -2.15 0.49 13.13
CA PRO A 60 -0.82 0.03 12.74
C PRO A 60 0.28 0.82 13.44
N THR A 61 1.41 0.18 13.72
CA THR A 61 2.57 0.93 14.23
C THR A 61 3.03 1.95 13.22
N GLN A 62 3.37 3.14 13.71
CA GLN A 62 3.71 4.32 12.92
C GLN A 62 5.14 4.25 12.35
N TYR A 63 5.52 3.12 11.76
CA TYR A 63 6.72 3.08 10.93
C TYR A 63 6.49 3.99 9.71
N ASP A 64 7.49 4.81 9.40
CA ASP A 64 7.58 5.60 8.18
C ASP A 64 9.04 5.56 7.71
N LEU A 65 9.43 4.42 7.17
CA LEU A 65 10.80 4.17 6.72
C LEU A 65 10.91 4.52 5.24
N LEU A 66 11.55 5.66 4.95
CA LEU A 66 11.87 6.07 3.59
C LEU A 66 13.13 5.34 3.11
N ALA A 67 13.09 4.84 1.88
CA ALA A 67 14.20 4.21 1.20
C ALA A 67 14.29 4.66 -0.26
N SER A 68 15.52 4.76 -0.74
CA SER A 68 15.88 5.17 -2.10
C SER A 68 16.58 4.06 -2.89
N SER A 69 17.09 3.03 -2.21
CA SER A 69 17.91 1.96 -2.79
C SER A 69 17.33 0.57 -2.54
N SER A 70 16.91 0.27 -1.31
CA SER A 70 16.38 -1.06 -0.97
C SER A 70 15.47 -1.04 0.26
N VAL A 71 14.44 -1.90 0.24
CA VAL A 71 13.51 -2.11 1.36
C VAL A 71 13.34 -3.61 1.60
N ARG A 72 13.43 -4.03 2.86
CA ARG A 72 13.12 -5.40 3.27
C ARG A 72 12.26 -5.42 4.52
N LEU A 73 11.26 -6.29 4.52
CA LEU A 73 10.48 -6.66 5.69
C LEU A 73 10.34 -8.18 5.75
N ALA A 74 10.83 -8.77 6.83
CA ALA A 74 10.74 -10.20 7.08
C ALA A 74 10.35 -10.47 8.53
N ALA A 75 9.44 -11.42 8.77
CA ALA A 75 9.37 -12.09 10.07
C ALA A 75 10.40 -13.22 10.10
N TYR A 76 11.09 -13.33 11.21
CA TYR A 76 12.06 -14.36 11.51
C TYR A 76 11.58 -15.14 12.73
N ALA A 77 11.38 -16.44 12.58
CA ALA A 77 11.00 -17.29 13.70
C ALA A 77 12.23 -17.51 14.60
N ILE A 78 12.10 -17.14 15.87
CA ILE A 78 13.10 -17.40 16.92
C ILE A 78 12.76 -18.61 17.78
N ALA A 79 11.52 -19.11 17.66
CA ALA A 79 11.03 -20.38 18.22
C ALA A 79 9.92 -20.94 17.31
N ASP A 80 9.26 -22.02 17.73
CA ASP A 80 8.19 -22.65 16.95
C ASP A 80 7.05 -21.67 16.65
N LEU A 81 6.75 -21.54 15.36
CA LEU A 81 5.78 -20.62 14.80
C LEU A 81 4.89 -21.40 13.82
N THR A 82 3.58 -21.40 14.05
CA THR A 82 2.65 -22.16 13.20
C THR A 82 2.25 -21.37 11.96
N ALA A 83 1.56 -20.25 12.17
CA ALA A 83 1.14 -19.34 11.12
C ALA A 83 1.23 -17.90 11.62
N TYR A 84 1.65 -17.00 10.72
CA TYR A 84 2.00 -15.63 11.07
C TYR A 84 1.65 -14.67 9.94
N LYS A 85 0.95 -13.60 10.27
CA LYS A 85 0.47 -12.58 9.33
C LYS A 85 1.31 -11.32 9.50
N ILE A 86 1.69 -10.70 8.38
CA ILE A 86 2.38 -9.41 8.38
C ILE A 86 1.65 -8.50 7.41
N CYS A 87 1.13 -7.40 7.93
CA CYS A 87 0.54 -6.34 7.11
C CYS A 87 1.50 -5.15 7.08
N HIS A 88 1.63 -4.52 5.92
CA HIS A 88 2.44 -3.33 5.75
C HIS A 88 1.86 -2.46 4.64
N GLY A 89 1.98 -1.15 4.81
CA GLY A 89 1.72 -0.16 3.77
C GLY A 89 2.99 0.12 2.97
N LEU A 90 2.84 0.30 1.66
CA LEU A 90 3.92 0.72 0.80
C LEU A 90 3.48 1.95 0.00
N TRP A 91 4.24 3.03 0.07
CA TRP A 91 4.10 4.15 -0.84
C TRP A 91 5.29 4.24 -1.76
N VAL A 92 5.01 4.30 -3.07
CA VAL A 92 6.03 4.43 -4.10
C VAL A 92 5.78 5.73 -4.83
N SER A 93 6.78 6.60 -4.89
CA SER A 93 6.71 7.88 -5.58
C SER A 93 7.95 8.11 -6.43
N LYS A 94 7.84 8.93 -7.47
CA LYS A 94 9.02 9.42 -8.19
C LYS A 94 9.75 10.45 -7.34
N THR A 95 11.08 10.45 -7.39
CA THR A 95 11.92 11.45 -6.72
C THR A 95 11.67 12.84 -7.32
N THR A 96 11.28 13.81 -6.50
CA THR A 96 11.25 15.24 -6.89
C THR A 96 12.62 15.90 -6.69
N ILE A 97 12.79 17.13 -7.20
CA ILE A 97 14.00 17.94 -6.93
C ILE A 97 14.19 18.15 -5.42
N ALA A 98 13.10 18.46 -4.70
CA ALA A 98 13.13 18.62 -3.25
C ALA A 98 13.55 17.34 -2.52
N ASP A 99 13.06 16.17 -2.96
CA ASP A 99 13.47 14.89 -2.36
C ASP A 99 14.96 14.60 -2.61
N LYS A 100 15.44 14.88 -3.82
CA LYS A 100 16.86 14.69 -4.16
C LYS A 100 17.76 15.57 -3.30
N LEU A 101 17.40 16.83 -3.14
CA LEU A 101 18.12 17.77 -2.28
C LEU A 101 18.11 17.31 -0.82
N ALA A 102 16.97 16.86 -0.30
CA ALA A 102 16.85 16.37 1.07
C ALA A 102 17.62 15.06 1.35
N LEU A 103 17.82 14.22 0.32
CA LEU A 103 18.54 12.95 0.40
C LEU A 103 19.98 13.04 -0.13
N GLU A 104 20.47 14.25 -0.40
CA GLU A 104 21.81 14.51 -0.96
C GLU A 104 22.09 13.77 -2.29
N ILE A 105 21.04 13.49 -3.06
CA ILE A 105 21.14 12.89 -4.40
C ILE A 105 21.51 14.00 -5.40
N PRO A 106 22.56 13.82 -6.22
CA PRO A 106 22.96 14.84 -7.19
C PRO A 106 21.86 15.20 -8.19
N LEU A 107 21.64 16.50 -8.39
CA LEU A 107 20.75 17.03 -9.41
C LEU A 107 21.40 16.99 -10.79
N ASN A 108 20.60 16.77 -11.83
CA ASN A 108 21.06 16.99 -13.20
C ASN A 108 21.08 18.49 -13.56
N ALA A 109 21.60 18.84 -14.74
CA ALA A 109 21.75 20.24 -15.15
C ALA A 109 20.41 21.00 -15.25
N GLU A 110 19.34 20.34 -15.70
CA GLU A 110 18.00 20.93 -15.81
C GLU A 110 17.37 21.12 -14.43
N GLU A 111 17.44 20.11 -13.57
CA GLU A 111 16.97 20.16 -12.18
C GLU A 111 17.70 21.25 -11.38
N ALA A 112 19.00 21.43 -11.59
CA ALA A 112 19.78 22.49 -10.97
C ALA A 112 19.43 23.89 -11.51
N ALA A 113 18.93 24.00 -12.74
CA ALA A 113 18.42 25.27 -13.27
C ALA A 113 17.07 25.61 -12.63
N ILE A 114 16.17 24.63 -12.51
CA ILE A 114 14.86 24.77 -11.85
C ILE A 114 15.04 25.12 -10.36
N ASP A 115 15.97 24.46 -9.66
CA ASP A 115 16.29 24.79 -8.26
C ASP A 115 16.73 26.25 -8.10
N ARG A 116 17.58 26.75 -9.01
CA ARG A 116 18.04 28.15 -9.00
C ARG A 116 16.92 29.14 -9.28
N GLU A 117 15.98 28.79 -10.16
CA GLU A 117 14.85 29.64 -10.53
C GLU A 117 13.78 29.70 -9.43
N LEU A 118 13.44 28.54 -8.85
CA LEU A 118 12.35 28.42 -7.88
C LEU A 118 12.83 28.44 -6.41
N HIS A 119 14.14 28.55 -6.18
CA HIS A 119 14.78 28.54 -4.86
C HIS A 119 14.37 27.35 -3.99
N ILE A 120 14.32 26.14 -4.58
CA ILE A 120 13.82 24.93 -3.91
C ILE A 120 14.73 24.56 -2.73
N SER A 121 16.04 24.63 -2.90
CA SER A 121 17.06 24.43 -1.86
C SER A 121 16.78 25.21 -0.58
N GLN A 122 16.42 26.50 -0.69
CA GLN A 122 16.09 27.32 0.48
C GLN A 122 14.84 26.82 1.21
N THR A 123 13.85 26.30 0.50
CA THR A 123 12.63 25.74 1.10
C THR A 123 12.86 24.38 1.76
N VAL A 124 13.82 23.60 1.24
CA VAL A 124 14.29 22.35 1.85
C VAL A 124 15.09 22.64 3.11
N GLU A 125 16.01 23.61 3.10
CA GLU A 125 16.75 24.06 4.28
C GLU A 125 15.81 24.57 5.40
N ARG A 126 14.71 25.23 5.03
CA ARG A 126 13.67 25.66 5.98
C ARG A 126 12.81 24.50 6.52
N GLY A 127 12.96 23.29 6.00
CA GLY A 127 12.17 22.11 6.38
C GLY A 127 10.72 22.14 5.88
N THR A 128 10.39 22.99 4.91
CA THR A 128 9.04 23.06 4.33
C THR A 128 8.80 22.04 3.23
N LEU A 129 9.85 21.69 2.47
CA LEU A 129 9.86 20.64 1.47
C LEU A 129 10.89 19.55 1.84
N PRO A 130 10.68 18.28 1.39
CA PRO A 130 9.52 17.78 0.66
C PRO A 130 8.27 17.68 1.56
N ALA A 131 7.10 18.00 0.99
CA ALA A 131 5.84 17.94 1.73
C ALA A 131 5.51 16.49 2.10
N LYS A 132 4.96 16.29 3.32
CA LYS A 132 4.39 15.00 3.70
C LYS A 132 3.26 14.64 2.73
N ILE A 133 3.21 13.39 2.30
CA ILE A 133 2.25 12.95 1.28
C ILE A 133 0.79 13.17 1.69
N ASP A 134 0.45 13.01 2.97
CA ASP A 134 -0.91 13.30 3.46
C ASP A 134 -1.28 14.78 3.24
N ARG A 135 -0.29 15.66 3.42
CA ARG A 135 -0.45 17.10 3.19
C ARG A 135 -0.51 17.42 1.70
N PHE A 136 0.27 16.71 0.89
CA PHE A 136 0.21 16.82 -0.57
C PHE A 136 -1.16 16.41 -1.11
N LEU A 137 -1.66 15.23 -0.72
CA LEU A 137 -2.97 14.72 -1.14
C LEU A 137 -4.10 15.67 -0.72
N LEU A 138 -4.05 16.22 0.50
CA LEU A 138 -5.08 17.12 1.02
C LEU A 138 -5.14 18.47 0.28
N TYR A 139 -3.99 19.03 -0.12
CA TYR A 139 -3.96 20.32 -0.80
C TYR A 139 -4.17 20.22 -2.31
N GLU A 140 -3.71 19.12 -2.93
CA GLU A 140 -3.77 18.96 -4.38
C GLU A 140 -5.11 18.39 -4.85
N TYR A 141 -5.73 17.50 -4.05
CA TYR A 141 -6.86 16.70 -4.51
C TYR A 141 -8.06 16.78 -3.57
N TRP A 142 -9.13 17.45 -4.02
CA TRP A 142 -10.42 17.42 -3.36
C TRP A 142 -11.38 16.43 -4.06
N PRO A 143 -11.95 15.44 -3.34
CA PRO A 143 -12.88 14.49 -3.93
C PRO A 143 -14.19 15.19 -4.29
N ILE A 144 -14.58 15.14 -5.56
CA ILE A 144 -15.89 15.60 -6.05
C ILE A 144 -16.98 14.65 -5.59
N TYR A 145 -16.67 13.35 -5.60
CA TYR A 145 -17.59 12.28 -5.24
C TYR A 145 -16.81 11.16 -4.58
N ARG A 146 -17.40 10.51 -3.57
CA ARG A 146 -16.81 9.37 -2.89
C ARG A 146 -17.89 8.37 -2.55
N GLU A 147 -17.64 7.10 -2.81
CA GLU A 147 -18.59 6.01 -2.58
C GLU A 147 -17.88 4.78 -2.05
N THR A 148 -18.49 4.16 -1.04
CA THR A 148 -18.09 2.85 -0.53
C THR A 148 -19.10 1.81 -1.01
N LYS A 149 -18.61 0.79 -1.71
CA LYS A 149 -19.40 -0.35 -2.15
C LYS A 149 -19.02 -1.58 -1.35
N ALA A 150 -20.04 -2.35 -0.95
CA ALA A 150 -19.90 -3.64 -0.31
C ALA A 150 -20.60 -4.69 -1.17
N ILE A 151 -19.90 -5.77 -1.49
CA ILE A 151 -20.33 -6.80 -2.41
C ILE A 151 -20.22 -8.15 -1.71
N ILE A 152 -21.22 -9.00 -1.93
CA ILE A 152 -21.24 -10.40 -1.55
C ILE A 152 -21.41 -11.20 -2.84
N LYS A 153 -20.44 -12.03 -3.20
CA LYS A 153 -20.45 -12.82 -4.44
C LYS A 153 -19.82 -14.19 -4.20
N THR A 154 -20.22 -15.18 -4.99
CA THR A 154 -19.46 -16.42 -5.13
C THR A 154 -18.19 -16.15 -5.95
N VAL A 155 -17.02 -16.48 -5.39
CA VAL A 155 -15.73 -16.40 -6.07
C VAL A 155 -15.35 -17.81 -6.53
N PRO A 156 -15.43 -18.12 -7.83
CA PRO A 156 -15.01 -19.38 -8.40
C PRO A 156 -13.48 -19.43 -8.55
N THR A 157 -12.95 -20.61 -8.86
CA THR A 157 -11.50 -20.82 -9.02
C THR A 157 -10.90 -20.12 -10.23
N GLU A 158 -11.70 -19.92 -11.28
CA GLU A 158 -11.36 -19.11 -12.45
C GLU A 158 -11.33 -17.60 -12.17
N GLY A 159 -11.86 -17.17 -11.02
CA GLY A 159 -11.98 -15.77 -10.64
C GLY A 159 -13.19 -15.06 -11.21
N ILE A 160 -13.54 -13.95 -10.57
CA ILE A 160 -14.61 -13.05 -10.99
C ILE A 160 -14.15 -11.61 -11.03
N ASP A 161 -14.63 -10.89 -12.03
CA ASP A 161 -14.54 -9.43 -12.02
C ASP A 161 -15.52 -8.90 -10.97
N VAL A 162 -14.95 -8.30 -9.92
CA VAL A 162 -15.71 -7.70 -8.82
C VAL A 162 -16.41 -6.47 -9.35
N GLU A 163 -15.62 -5.55 -9.94
CA GLU A 163 -16.10 -4.36 -10.62
C GLU A 163 -15.01 -3.71 -11.50
N THR A 164 -15.43 -3.03 -12.57
CA THR A 164 -14.59 -2.12 -13.35
C THR A 164 -15.14 -0.71 -13.25
N LEU A 165 -14.41 0.15 -12.54
CA LEU A 165 -14.78 1.52 -12.27
C LEU A 165 -14.23 2.46 -13.33
N HIS A 166 -15.00 3.48 -13.70
CA HIS A 166 -14.62 4.49 -14.69
C HIS A 166 -14.86 5.89 -14.12
N PRO A 167 -14.04 6.90 -14.46
CA PRO A 167 -14.33 8.28 -14.12
C PRO A 167 -15.60 8.75 -14.83
N ARG A 168 -16.27 9.75 -14.25
CA ARG A 168 -17.47 10.33 -14.88
C ARG A 168 -17.05 11.05 -16.15
N ARG A 169 -17.87 10.95 -17.20
CA ARG A 169 -17.65 11.62 -18.50
C ARG A 169 -17.86 13.15 -18.48
N ILE A 170 -17.85 13.79 -17.31
CA ILE A 170 -18.15 15.22 -17.14
C ILE A 170 -16.86 15.96 -16.78
N GLY A 171 -16.31 16.70 -17.73
CA GLY A 171 -15.04 17.41 -17.56
C GLY A 171 -13.84 16.47 -17.45
N GLU A 172 -12.67 17.03 -17.20
CA GLU A 172 -11.45 16.25 -16.96
C GLU A 172 -11.45 15.76 -15.50
N GLN A 173 -11.78 14.48 -15.33
CA GLN A 173 -11.82 13.82 -14.04
C GLN A 173 -11.02 12.52 -14.08
N PHE A 174 -10.53 12.10 -12.92
CA PHE A 174 -9.88 10.81 -12.72
C PHE A 174 -10.47 10.13 -11.48
N ILE A 175 -10.36 8.81 -11.43
CA ILE A 175 -10.84 8.01 -10.31
C ILE A 175 -9.66 7.54 -9.47
N VAL A 176 -9.87 7.42 -8.16
CA VAL A 176 -8.89 6.88 -7.22
C VAL A 176 -9.54 5.76 -6.43
N LEU A 177 -8.94 4.57 -6.45
CA LEU A 177 -9.22 3.57 -5.43
C LEU A 177 -8.55 4.03 -4.14
N GLU A 178 -9.36 4.35 -3.13
CA GLU A 178 -8.88 4.91 -1.88
C GLU A 178 -8.70 3.84 -0.80
N LYS A 179 -9.55 2.81 -0.79
CA LYS A 179 -9.50 1.76 0.24
C LYS A 179 -10.07 0.43 -0.26
N ILE A 180 -9.56 -0.67 0.26
CA ILE A 180 -10.14 -2.01 0.05
C ILE A 180 -10.05 -2.88 1.31
N SER A 181 -11.06 -3.70 1.53
CA SER A 181 -11.09 -4.78 2.52
C SER A 181 -11.79 -6.00 1.93
N ALA A 182 -11.43 -7.16 2.45
CA ALA A 182 -12.04 -8.43 2.11
C ALA A 182 -12.21 -9.26 3.38
N GLU A 183 -13.14 -10.22 3.32
CA GLU A 183 -13.24 -11.27 4.32
C GLU A 183 -11.93 -12.05 4.41
N THR A 184 -11.53 -12.40 5.63
CA THR A 184 -10.39 -13.29 5.82
C THR A 184 -10.85 -14.71 5.52
N PRO A 185 -10.18 -15.46 4.62
CA PRO A 185 -10.43 -16.89 4.46
C PRO A 185 -10.29 -17.64 5.81
N GLU A 186 -11.05 -18.73 5.98
CA GLU A 186 -10.98 -19.56 7.21
C GLU A 186 -9.76 -20.51 7.22
N ASP A 187 -9.21 -20.80 6.05
CA ASP A 187 -8.14 -21.74 5.78
C ASP A 187 -6.97 -21.05 5.08
N ALA A 188 -5.74 -21.33 5.54
CA ALA A 188 -4.52 -20.78 4.95
C ALA A 188 -4.25 -21.30 3.53
N ASP A 189 -4.84 -22.44 3.17
CA ASP A 189 -4.74 -23.06 1.84
C ASP A 189 -5.60 -22.32 0.79
N GLY A 190 -6.58 -21.55 1.25
CA GLY A 190 -7.35 -20.65 0.41
C GLY A 190 -6.58 -19.40 0.05
N ASN A 191 -5.72 -19.46 -0.97
CA ASN A 191 -5.07 -18.27 -1.52
C ASN A 191 -6.08 -17.40 -2.29
N THR A 192 -7.07 -16.85 -1.60
CA THR A 192 -7.98 -15.86 -2.18
C THR A 192 -7.22 -14.54 -2.34
N ARG A 193 -7.27 -13.97 -3.54
CA ARG A 193 -6.45 -12.85 -3.97
C ARG A 193 -7.32 -11.81 -4.63
N ILE A 194 -7.02 -10.54 -4.36
CA ILE A 194 -7.60 -9.41 -5.07
C ILE A 194 -6.55 -8.84 -6.01
N THR A 195 -6.89 -8.86 -7.29
CA THR A 195 -6.10 -8.29 -8.37
C THR A 195 -6.65 -6.90 -8.69
N ILE A 196 -5.74 -5.91 -8.69
CA ILE A 196 -6.04 -4.53 -9.09
C ILE A 196 -5.22 -4.21 -10.34
N TRP A 197 -5.88 -3.65 -11.34
CA TRP A 197 -5.26 -3.10 -12.56
C TRP A 197 -5.89 -1.73 -12.86
N ARG A 198 -5.18 -0.89 -13.61
CA ARG A 198 -5.68 0.45 -13.97
C ARG A 198 -5.21 0.85 -15.36
N ASP A 199 -6.01 1.64 -16.06
CA ASP A 199 -5.65 2.24 -17.35
C ASP A 199 -4.91 1.28 -18.29
N ASP A 200 -3.62 1.53 -18.54
CA ASP A 200 -2.72 0.68 -19.32
C ASP A 200 -1.67 -0.02 -18.42
N ASP A 201 -1.73 0.24 -17.10
CA ASP A 201 -0.87 -0.35 -16.08
C ASP A 201 -1.48 -1.68 -15.58
N GLY A 202 -1.05 -2.75 -16.25
CA GLY A 202 -1.39 -4.12 -15.89
C GLY A 202 -2.69 -4.62 -16.49
N SER A 203 -2.99 -5.88 -16.21
CA SER A 203 -4.19 -6.60 -16.66
C SER A 203 -4.53 -7.68 -15.64
N PRO A 204 -5.70 -8.35 -15.74
CA PRO A 204 -5.98 -9.53 -14.92
C PRO A 204 -4.86 -10.59 -14.95
N ALA A 205 -4.19 -10.77 -16.09
CA ALA A 205 -3.09 -11.73 -16.25
C ALA A 205 -1.71 -11.21 -15.79
N SER A 206 -1.57 -9.89 -15.64
CA SER A 206 -0.33 -9.23 -15.20
C SER A 206 -0.71 -8.01 -14.36
N PRO A 207 -1.16 -8.22 -13.12
CA PRO A 207 -1.78 -7.16 -12.33
C PRO A 207 -0.80 -6.05 -11.97
N LEU A 208 -1.32 -4.84 -11.74
CA LEU A 208 -0.55 -3.77 -11.09
C LEU A 208 -0.21 -4.18 -9.65
N LEU A 209 -1.21 -4.74 -8.95
CA LEU A 209 -1.10 -5.14 -7.56
C LEU A 209 -1.97 -6.38 -7.29
N GLU A 210 -1.36 -7.38 -6.65
CA GLU A 210 -2.05 -8.56 -6.12
C GLU A 210 -2.03 -8.50 -4.59
N LEU A 211 -3.21 -8.60 -3.98
CA LEU A 211 -3.42 -8.56 -2.53
C LEU A 211 -3.90 -9.92 -2.03
N PHE A 212 -3.12 -10.55 -1.15
CA PHE A 212 -3.52 -11.77 -0.48
C PHE A 212 -4.49 -11.47 0.67
N THR A 213 -5.70 -12.02 0.59
CA THR A 213 -6.79 -11.72 1.52
C THR A 213 -6.63 -12.38 2.89
N TRP A 214 -5.74 -13.36 3.02
CA TRP A 214 -5.40 -14.00 4.31
C TRP A 214 -4.97 -13.02 5.41
N SER A 215 -4.33 -11.91 5.00
CA SER A 215 -3.87 -10.85 5.90
C SER A 215 -4.84 -9.65 5.95
N MET A 216 -5.98 -9.75 5.28
CA MET A 216 -7.04 -8.73 5.28
C MET A 216 -8.12 -9.08 6.31
N GLY A 217 -9.02 -8.14 6.58
CA GLY A 217 -10.24 -8.38 7.34
C GLY A 217 -11.24 -7.25 7.16
N LEU A 218 -12.52 -7.51 7.44
CA LEU A 218 -13.61 -6.53 7.27
C LEU A 218 -13.64 -5.45 8.37
N THR A 219 -12.84 -5.60 9.42
CA THR A 219 -12.73 -4.62 10.52
C THR A 219 -11.90 -3.40 10.13
N HIS A 220 -11.07 -3.50 9.09
CA HIS A 220 -10.19 -2.42 8.66
C HIS A 220 -10.03 -2.38 7.16
N ASP A 221 -10.25 -1.20 6.59
CA ASP A 221 -10.01 -0.96 5.18
C ASP A 221 -8.55 -0.56 4.98
N ILE A 222 -7.84 -1.28 4.11
CA ILE A 222 -6.48 -0.96 3.73
C ILE A 222 -6.50 0.35 2.94
N PRO A 223 -5.89 1.43 3.44
CA PRO A 223 -5.83 2.69 2.72
C PRO A 223 -4.85 2.59 1.56
N MET A 224 -5.22 3.18 0.43
CA MET A 224 -4.42 3.25 -0.78
C MET A 224 -4.71 4.52 -1.56
N PHE A 225 -3.87 4.80 -2.55
CA PHE A 225 -4.08 5.88 -3.49
C PHE A 225 -3.66 5.37 -4.86
N ILE A 226 -4.58 4.67 -5.53
CA ILE A 226 -4.36 4.16 -6.89
C ILE A 226 -5.19 5.03 -7.84
N PRO A 227 -4.61 6.10 -8.42
CA PRO A 227 -5.29 6.96 -9.37
C PRO A 227 -5.31 6.34 -10.77
N ALA A 228 -6.37 6.58 -11.53
CA ALA A 228 -6.54 6.16 -12.92
C ALA A 228 -7.38 7.16 -13.72
N ARG A 229 -7.02 7.39 -14.98
CA ARG A 229 -7.67 8.35 -15.88
C ARG A 229 -8.79 7.76 -16.73
N ARG A 230 -8.79 6.45 -16.97
CA ARG A 230 -9.74 5.73 -17.83
C ARG A 230 -10.52 4.70 -17.03
N GLU A 231 -9.82 3.84 -16.27
CA GLU A 231 -10.46 2.74 -15.57
C GLU A 231 -9.62 2.14 -14.44
N ILE A 232 -10.29 1.58 -13.43
CA ILE A 232 -9.70 0.69 -12.42
C ILE A 232 -10.53 -0.57 -12.40
N GLY A 233 -9.89 -1.73 -12.58
CA GLY A 233 -10.54 -3.01 -12.38
C GLY A 233 -10.11 -3.68 -11.09
N ILE A 234 -11.09 -4.32 -10.46
CA ILE A 234 -10.91 -5.15 -9.27
C ILE A 234 -11.42 -6.54 -9.63
N ARG A 235 -10.54 -7.54 -9.50
CA ARG A 235 -10.83 -8.96 -9.73
C ARG A 235 -10.52 -9.75 -8.48
N CYS A 236 -11.31 -10.78 -8.20
CA CYS A 236 -11.07 -11.68 -7.08
C CYS A 236 -10.93 -13.11 -7.60
N GLU A 237 -9.90 -13.81 -7.16
CA GLU A 237 -9.57 -15.19 -7.52
C GLU A 237 -9.30 -16.00 -6.26
N THR A 238 -9.53 -17.32 -6.31
CA THR A 238 -9.34 -18.20 -5.15
C THR A 238 -8.96 -19.60 -5.62
N ASP A 239 -8.15 -20.33 -4.86
CA ASP A 239 -7.77 -21.70 -5.22
C ASP A 239 -8.90 -22.70 -4.95
N THR A 240 -9.82 -22.37 -4.05
CA THR A 240 -11.05 -23.13 -3.73
C THR A 240 -12.24 -22.19 -3.79
N GLU A 241 -13.32 -22.60 -4.48
CA GLU A 241 -14.54 -21.79 -4.61
C GLU A 241 -15.07 -21.34 -3.25
N ARG A 242 -15.45 -20.07 -3.16
CA ARG A 242 -16.04 -19.49 -1.94
C ARG A 242 -17.38 -18.86 -2.25
N SER A 243 -18.44 -19.37 -1.63
CA SER A 243 -19.76 -18.72 -1.64
C SER A 243 -19.80 -17.55 -0.66
N ASP A 244 -20.65 -16.57 -0.93
CA ASP A 244 -20.93 -15.42 -0.05
C ASP A 244 -19.69 -14.62 0.41
N TYR A 245 -18.66 -14.57 -0.42
CA TYR A 245 -17.42 -13.88 -0.09
C TYR A 245 -17.61 -12.36 -0.11
N LYS A 246 -17.22 -11.71 0.99
CA LYS A 246 -17.46 -10.27 1.20
C LYS A 246 -16.25 -9.44 0.80
N ILE A 247 -16.48 -8.45 -0.05
CA ILE A 247 -15.48 -7.46 -0.47
C ILE A 247 -16.06 -6.06 -0.29
N ARG A 248 -15.30 -5.15 0.32
CA ARG A 248 -15.68 -3.74 0.45
C ARG A 248 -14.56 -2.87 -0.11
N TYR A 249 -14.91 -1.87 -0.89
CA TYR A 249 -13.93 -0.91 -1.39
C TYR A 249 -14.53 0.48 -1.47
N THR A 250 -13.67 1.49 -1.41
CA THR A 250 -14.04 2.90 -1.50
C THR A 250 -13.28 3.55 -2.63
N PHE A 251 -13.98 4.24 -3.52
CA PHE A 251 -13.38 5.03 -4.58
C PHE A 251 -13.81 6.49 -4.47
N GLY A 252 -12.91 7.38 -4.89
CA GLY A 252 -13.15 8.81 -5.03
C GLY A 252 -13.00 9.24 -6.49
N VAL A 253 -13.79 10.22 -6.91
CA VAL A 253 -13.65 10.89 -8.21
C VAL A 253 -13.11 12.29 -7.96
N TYR A 254 -12.06 12.64 -8.69
CA TYR A 254 -11.28 13.85 -8.50
C TYR A 254 -11.21 14.64 -9.81
N ARG A 255 -11.00 15.95 -9.69
CA ARG A 255 -10.72 16.80 -10.86
C ARG A 255 -9.25 16.67 -11.24
N LEU A 256 -8.98 16.57 -12.53
CA LEU A 256 -7.61 16.64 -13.06
C LEU A 256 -7.02 18.04 -12.86
#